data_AF-A0A661WKE5-F1
#
_entry.id   AF-A0A661WKE5-F1
#
_cell.length_a   1.000
_cell.length_b   1.000
_cell.length_c   1.000
_cell.angle_alpha   90.00
_cell.angle_beta   90.00
_cell.angle_gamma   90.00
#
_symmetry.space_group_name_H-M   'P 1'
#
loop_
_entity.id
_entity.type
_entity.pdbx_description
1 polymer ?
#
loop_
_entity_poly.entity_id
_entity_poly.type
_entity_poly.pdbx_seq_one_letter_code
_entity_poly.pdbx_strand_id
1 'polypeptide(L)' 'TNYIAENDLPRHPLPAELYPSIGCKPCTRPIQPGENTRAGRWSGRNKTECGLHTEMFNKNRLTDEDFKLR' A
#
# COMPACT_ATOMS: atom_id res chain seq x y z
N THR A 1 13.51 10.45 7.58
CA THR A 1 14.67 9.63 7.13
C THR A 1 14.40 9.16 5.73
N ASN A 2 15.33 9.34 4.79
CA ASN A 2 15.12 8.99 3.39
C ASN A 2 15.85 7.69 3.07
N TYR A 3 15.45 6.61 3.75
CA TYR A 3 16.10 5.30 3.68
C TYR A 3 16.32 4.81 2.25
N ILE A 4 15.35 5.06 1.36
CA ILE A 4 15.44 4.70 -0.05
C ILE A 4 16.63 5.40 -0.73
N ALA A 5 16.84 6.69 -0.48
CA ALA A 5 17.97 7.42 -1.07
C ALA A 5 19.30 7.07 -0.40
N GLU A 6 19.30 6.88 0.92
CA GLU A 6 20.49 6.49 1.68
C GLU A 6 21.05 5.12 1.27
N ASN A 7 20.20 4.24 0.72
CA ASN A 7 20.56 2.88 0.30
C ASN A 7 20.47 2.67 -1.21
N ASP A 8 20.36 3.74 -2.00
CA ASP A 8 20.25 3.71 -3.47
C ASP A 8 19.21 2.71 -4.00
N LEU A 9 18.07 2.62 -3.32
CA LEU A 9 17.00 1.68 -3.70
C LEU A 9 16.19 2.25 -4.87
N PRO A 10 15.86 1.41 -5.87
CA PRO A 10 15.06 1.85 -7.00
C PRO A 10 13.68 2.32 -6.53
N ARG A 11 13.28 3.51 -7.00
CA ARG A 11 11.95 4.05 -6.73
C ARG A 11 10.96 3.57 -7.78
N HIS A 12 9.73 3.32 -7.31
CA HIS A 12 8.61 3.26 -8.23
C HIS A 12 8.46 4.64 -8.93
N PRO A 13 8.11 4.72 -10.22
CA PRO A 13 7.96 6.01 -10.94
C PRO A 13 6.73 6.81 -10.49
N LEU A 14 5.58 6.16 -10.29
CA LEU A 14 4.30 6.81 -10.01
C LEU A 14 4.22 7.79 -8.81
N PRO A 15 4.99 7.67 -7.71
CA PRO A 15 5.03 8.71 -6.68
C PRO A 15 5.43 10.09 -7.21
N ALA A 16 6.24 10.16 -8.28
CA ALA A 16 6.57 11.41 -8.95
C ALA A 16 5.38 12.00 -9.75
N GLU A 17 4.40 11.16 -10.11
CA GLU A 17 3.18 11.52 -10.82
C GLU A 17 1.98 11.70 -9.86
N LEU A 18 2.25 12.11 -8.61
CA LEU A 18 1.24 12.32 -7.57
C LEU A 18 0.51 11.04 -7.10
N TYR A 19 1.14 9.86 -7.17
CA TYR A 19 0.64 8.63 -6.54
C TYR A 19 1.46 8.22 -5.29
N PRO A 20 1.30 8.91 -4.16
CA PRO A 20 2.06 8.61 -2.94
C PRO A 20 1.65 7.29 -2.26
N SER A 21 0.49 6.73 -2.59
CA SER A 21 0.03 5.43 -2.11
C SER A 21 -0.53 4.59 -3.25
N ILE A 22 0.20 3.53 -3.62
CA ILE A 22 -0.08 2.71 -4.80
C ILE A 22 -0.80 1.41 -4.41
N GLY A 23 -1.78 0.99 -5.23
CA GLY A 23 -2.48 -0.29 -5.11
C GLY A 23 -2.90 -0.80 -6.49
N CYS A 24 -4.00 -1.56 -6.58
CA CYS A 24 -4.53 -2.00 -7.88
C CYS A 24 -4.97 -0.80 -8.73
N LYS A 25 -4.75 -0.88 -10.05
CA LYS A 25 -5.13 0.15 -11.04
C LYS A 25 -6.54 0.74 -10.85
N PRO A 26 -7.64 -0.04 -10.69
CA PRO A 26 -8.98 0.53 -10.60
C PRO A 26 -9.29 1.23 -9.26
N CYS A 27 -8.42 1.09 -8.26
CA CYS A 27 -8.65 1.53 -6.89
C CYS A 27 -7.67 2.60 -6.43
N THR A 28 -6.89 3.16 -7.36
CA THR A 28 -5.81 4.11 -7.10
C THR A 28 -5.88 5.24 -8.13
N ARG A 29 -5.94 6.48 -7.66
CA ARG A 29 -5.86 7.70 -8.47
C ARG A 29 -4.72 8.60 -7.95
N PRO A 30 -4.22 9.56 -8.74
CA PRO A 30 -3.29 10.55 -8.22
C PRO A 30 -4.02 11.46 -7.23
N ILE A 31 -3.27 12.05 -6.29
CA ILE A 31 -3.78 13.01 -5.32
C ILE A 31 -3.64 14.45 -5.84
N GLN A 32 -4.44 15.37 -5.29
CA GLN A 32 -4.25 16.79 -5.48
C GLN A 32 -3.26 17.35 -4.45
N PRO A 33 -2.59 18.49 -4.73
CA PRO A 33 -1.75 19.16 -3.74
C PRO A 33 -2.51 19.43 -2.44
N GLY A 34 -1.93 19.02 -1.30
CA GLY A 34 -2.54 19.17 0.02
C GLY A 34 -3.53 18.07 0.42
N GLU A 35 -3.92 17.16 -0.48
CA GLU A 35 -4.69 15.97 -0.10
C GLU A 35 -3.85 15.02 0.77
N ASN A 36 -4.55 14.24 1.60
CA ASN A 36 -3.92 13.15 2.35
C ASN A 36 -3.22 12.18 1.39
N THR A 37 -2.06 11.64 1.78
CA THR A 37 -1.26 10.71 0.96
C THR A 37 -2.01 9.42 0.56
N ARG A 38 -3.06 9.04 1.29
CA ARG A 38 -3.93 7.92 0.96
C ARG A 38 -5.26 8.32 0.31
N ALA A 39 -5.53 9.61 0.09
CA ALA A 39 -6.79 10.10 -0.49
C ALA A 39 -7.07 9.52 -1.89
N GLY A 40 -6.02 9.16 -2.63
CA GLY A 40 -6.13 8.50 -3.92
C GLY A 40 -6.59 7.03 -3.86
N ARG A 41 -6.57 6.40 -2.69
CA ARG A 41 -7.04 5.02 -2.48
C ARG A 41 -8.51 5.03 -2.11
N TRP A 42 -9.28 4.13 -2.73
CA TRP A 42 -10.72 3.97 -2.46
C TRP A 42 -11.56 5.24 -2.69
N SER A 43 -11.04 6.22 -3.44
CA SER A 43 -11.79 7.43 -3.79
C SER A 43 -13.10 7.08 -4.50
N GLY A 44 -14.21 7.63 -4.01
CA GLY A 44 -15.56 7.33 -4.52
C GLY A 44 -16.08 5.94 -4.17
N ARG A 45 -15.46 5.23 -3.21
CA ARG A 45 -15.91 3.91 -2.75
C ARG A 45 -16.19 3.93 -1.25
N ASN A 46 -17.15 3.11 -0.82
CA ASN A 46 -17.39 2.86 0.60
C ASN A 46 -16.41 1.82 1.16
N LYS A 47 -15.11 2.15 1.16
CA LYS A 47 -14.04 1.28 1.65
C LYS A 47 -12.90 2.10 2.22
N THR A 48 -12.35 1.66 3.33
CA THR A 48 -11.21 2.31 4.01
C THR A 48 -9.95 1.46 3.94
N GLU A 49 -10.07 0.14 4.10
CA GLU A 49 -8.93 -0.78 4.17
C GLU A 49 -9.01 -2.01 3.27
N CYS A 50 -7.84 -2.50 2.84
CA CYS A 50 -7.73 -3.74 2.07
C CYS A 50 -8.02 -4.98 2.94
N GLY A 51 -8.43 -6.09 2.33
CA GLY A 51 -8.63 -7.37 3.04
C GLY A 51 -7.36 -7.95 3.67
N LEU A 52 -6.18 -7.44 3.27
CA LEU A 52 -4.89 -7.72 3.90
C LEU A 52 -4.79 -7.17 5.34
N HIS A 53 -5.61 -6.18 5.70
CA HIS A 53 -5.63 -5.55 7.02
C HIS A 53 -6.81 -6.07 7.85
N THR A 54 -6.96 -7.39 7.92
CA THR A 54 -7.99 -8.08 8.69
C THR A 54 -7.34 -9.05 9.68
N GLU A 55 -8.10 -9.50 10.68
CA GLU A 55 -7.61 -10.51 11.62
C GLU A 55 -7.22 -11.84 10.97
N MET A 56 -7.72 -12.10 9.77
CA MET A 56 -7.38 -13.30 9.00
C MET A 56 -5.89 -13.36 8.65
N PHE A 57 -5.21 -12.21 8.56
CA PHE A 57 -3.77 -12.12 8.31
C PHE A 57 -2.98 -11.60 9.52
N ASN A 58 -3.46 -11.89 10.73
CA ASN A 58 -2.71 -11.57 11.95
C ASN A 58 -1.45 -12.45 12.02
N LYS A 59 -0.27 -11.83 11.86
CA LYS A 59 1.03 -12.52 11.90
C LYS A 59 1.27 -13.29 13.20
N ASN A 60 0.63 -12.89 14.30
CA ASN A 60 0.75 -13.60 15.58
C ASN A 60 -0.03 -14.93 15.60
N ARG A 61 -0.85 -15.20 14.59
CA ARG A 61 -1.62 -16.45 14.43
C ARG A 61 -1.07 -17.37 13.33
N LEU A 62 -0.04 -16.93 12.60
CA LEU A 62 0.60 -17.72 11.54
C LEU A 62 1.87 -18.36 12.12
N THR A 63 1.98 -19.67 11.98
CA THR A 63 3.13 -20.47 12.38
C THR A 63 3.95 -20.88 11.16
N ASP A 64 5.21 -21.28 11.36
CA ASP A 64 6.06 -21.78 10.27
C ASP A 64 5.46 -23.03 9.59
N GLU A 65 4.59 -23.78 10.28
CA GLU A 65 3.87 -24.92 9.73
C GLU A 65 2.79 -24.50 8.71
N ASP A 66 2.20 -23.31 8.86
CA ASP A 66 1.18 -22.79 7.93
C ASP A 66 1.77 -22.39 6.56
N PHE A 67 3.10 -22.21 6.49
CA PHE A 67 3.83 -21.84 5.28
C PHE A 67 4.57 -23.00 4.63
N LYS A 68 4.56 -24.20 5.24
CA LYS A 68 5.03 -25.40 4.56
C LYS A 68 4.03 -25.73 3.46
N LEU A 69 4.50 -25.71 2.21
CA LEU A 69 3.70 -26.09 1.05
C LEU A 69 3.01 -27.43 1.32
N ARG A 70 1.69 -27.46 1.16
CA ARG A 70 0.99 -28.69 0.80
C ARG A 70 1.43 -29.14 -0.58
#